data_AF-A0A925NRS3-F1
#
_entry.id   AF-A0A925NRS3-F1
#
_cell.length_a   1.000
_cell.length_b   1.000
_cell.length_c   1.000
_cell.angle_alpha   90.00
_cell.angle_beta   90.00
_cell.angle_gamma   90.00
#
_symmetry.space_group_name_H-M   'P 1'
#
loop_
_entity.id
_entity.type
_entity.pdbx_description
1 polymer ?
#
loop_
_entity_poly.entity_id
_entity_poly.type
_entity_poly.pdbx_seq_one_letter_code
_entity_poly.pdbx_strand_id
1 'polypeptide(L)'
;MGIPSYAEMVWRTNAALSPAKTTWLCPSNKRRSNGNNLFHYCLNENVNGTGGTSVRQIQLSSVKKPAATVWLFDSKNLPAVGEQNFVHTNLHSEGAQFTFLDGHSSRFKSRDYWDFKSNRALTNNPNLQWDP
;
A
#
# COMPACT_ATOMS: atom_id res chain seq x y z
N MET A 1 4.37 0.77 13.78
CA MET A 1 3.40 -0.31 14.07
C MET A 1 4.03 -1.64 14.50
N GLY A 2 5.36 -1.82 14.53
CA GLY A 2 5.98 -3.03 15.09
C GLY A 2 5.67 -4.33 14.34
N ILE A 3 5.15 -4.24 13.12
CA ILE A 3 4.86 -5.38 12.25
C ILE A 3 6.11 -5.60 11.37
N PRO A 4 6.55 -6.85 11.16
CA PRO A 4 7.72 -7.08 10.33
C PRO A 4 7.43 -6.63 8.89
N SER A 5 8.45 -6.05 8.27
CA SER A 5 8.43 -5.64 6.88
C SER A 5 8.12 -6.83 5.97
N TYR A 6 7.66 -6.54 4.76
CA TYR A 6 7.46 -7.62 3.81
C TYR A 6 8.75 -8.41 3.51
N ALA A 7 9.91 -7.74 3.48
CA ALA A 7 11.19 -8.38 3.17
C ALA A 7 11.56 -9.48 4.20
N GLU A 8 11.07 -9.34 5.42
CA GLU A 8 11.23 -10.29 6.52
C GLU A 8 10.24 -11.48 6.45
N MET A 9 9.24 -11.43 5.56
CA MET A 9 8.28 -12.52 5.39
C MET A 9 8.91 -13.68 4.62
N VAL A 10 9.15 -14.82 5.30
CA VAL A 10 9.79 -16.02 4.70
C VAL A 10 9.05 -16.61 3.49
N TRP A 11 7.74 -16.39 3.39
CA TRP A 11 6.90 -16.87 2.28
C TRP A 11 6.92 -15.95 1.06
N ARG A 12 7.55 -14.77 1.13
CA ARG A 12 7.48 -13.72 0.09
C ARG A 12 7.86 -14.15 -1.33
N THR A 13 8.82 -15.06 -1.46
CA THR A 13 9.33 -15.58 -2.73
C THR A 13 9.04 -17.06 -2.93
N ASN A 14 8.43 -17.73 -1.96
CA ASN A 14 8.20 -19.16 -2.00
C ASN A 14 6.70 -19.47 -2.07
N ALA A 15 6.21 -19.73 -3.28
CA ALA A 15 4.80 -20.03 -3.54
C ALA A 15 4.30 -21.31 -2.84
N ALA A 16 5.20 -22.21 -2.41
CA ALA A 16 4.83 -23.44 -1.73
C ALA A 16 4.51 -23.24 -0.23
N LEU A 17 4.97 -22.13 0.36
CA LEU A 17 4.66 -21.82 1.75
C LEU A 17 3.28 -21.16 1.83
N SER A 18 2.41 -21.71 2.69
CA SER A 18 1.17 -21.01 3.02
C SER A 18 1.50 -19.82 3.94
N PRO A 19 1.13 -18.60 3.57
CA PRO A 19 1.31 -17.46 4.45
C PRO A 19 0.46 -17.63 5.71
N ALA A 20 1.04 -17.34 6.87
CA ALA A 20 0.29 -17.13 8.10
C ALA A 20 -0.61 -15.90 7.98
N LYS A 21 -1.49 -15.65 8.96
CA LYS A 21 -2.26 -14.40 9.03
C LYS A 21 -1.29 -13.21 8.96
N THR A 22 -1.41 -12.40 7.92
CA THR A 22 -0.48 -11.31 7.61
C THR A 22 -1.23 -10.11 7.06
N THR A 23 -0.75 -8.92 7.41
CA THR A 23 -1.29 -7.64 6.92
C THR A 23 -0.87 -7.33 5.47
N TRP A 24 0.10 -8.06 4.93
CA TRP A 24 0.64 -7.85 3.58
C TRP A 24 -0.24 -8.46 2.47
N LEU A 25 -1.17 -9.35 2.84
CA LEU A 25 -1.99 -10.12 1.91
C LEU A 25 -3.47 -9.94 2.19
N CYS A 26 -4.24 -9.78 1.11
CA CYS A 26 -5.68 -9.91 1.18
C CYS A 26 -6.06 -11.38 1.47
N PRO A 27 -6.83 -11.68 2.53
CA PRO A 27 -7.23 -13.05 2.87
C PRO A 27 -7.99 -13.78 1.76
N SER A 28 -8.72 -13.03 0.93
CA SER A 28 -9.48 -13.57 -0.21
C SER A 28 -8.62 -13.80 -1.46
N ASN A 29 -7.36 -13.36 -1.46
CA ASN A 29 -6.46 -13.54 -2.61
C ASN A 29 -5.87 -14.97 -2.63
N LYS A 30 -6.23 -15.72 -3.67
CA LYS A 30 -5.74 -17.10 -3.86
C LYS A 30 -4.33 -17.16 -4.46
N ARG A 31 -3.79 -16.06 -4.99
CA ARG A 31 -2.41 -16.02 -5.52
C ARG A 31 -1.41 -16.22 -4.36
N ARG A 32 -0.25 -16.84 -4.63
CA ARG A 32 0.72 -17.28 -3.61
C ARG A 32 2.16 -16.80 -3.82
N SER A 33 2.65 -16.69 -5.04
CA SER A 33 3.82 -15.88 -5.41
C SER A 33 3.99 -16.00 -6.92
N ASN A 34 4.60 -15.03 -7.58
CA ASN A 34 5.07 -15.17 -8.97
C ASN A 34 6.58 -15.44 -9.05
N GLY A 35 7.21 -15.86 -7.96
CA GLY A 35 8.66 -16.06 -7.86
C GLY A 35 9.44 -14.79 -7.52
N ASN A 36 8.87 -13.61 -7.78
CA ASN A 36 9.45 -12.33 -7.36
C ASN A 36 8.79 -11.84 -6.07
N ASN A 37 7.46 -11.76 -6.05
CA ASN A 37 6.71 -11.20 -4.94
C ASN A 37 5.28 -11.75 -4.86
N LEU A 38 4.68 -11.60 -3.68
CA LEU A 38 3.31 -11.91 -3.33
C LEU A 38 2.71 -10.69 -2.63
N PHE A 39 2.06 -9.80 -3.39
CA PHE A 39 1.35 -8.68 -2.79
C PHE A 39 -0.08 -8.58 -3.25
N HIS A 40 -0.94 -8.21 -2.31
CA HIS A 40 -2.14 -7.45 -2.64
C HIS A 40 -2.00 -6.01 -2.16
N TYR A 41 -1.35 -5.82 -1.01
CA TYR A 41 -1.11 -4.51 -0.43
C TYR A 41 0.34 -4.05 -0.65
N CYS A 42 0.50 -2.76 -0.96
CA CYS A 42 1.79 -2.08 -1.06
C CYS A 42 1.92 -1.08 0.10
N LEU A 43 3.11 -1.00 0.69
CA LEU A 43 3.48 0.01 1.67
C LEU A 43 3.73 1.36 0.98
N ASN A 44 3.16 2.42 1.52
CA ASN A 44 3.50 3.77 1.11
C ASN A 44 4.99 4.05 1.42
N GLU A 45 5.76 4.33 0.38
CA GLU A 45 7.22 4.53 0.48
C GLU A 45 7.65 5.72 1.33
N ASN A 46 6.75 6.69 1.51
CA ASN A 46 6.97 7.88 2.34
C ASN A 46 6.87 7.58 3.84
N VAL A 47 6.40 6.38 4.23
CA VAL A 47 6.25 5.96 5.62
C VAL A 47 7.47 5.17 6.09
N ASN A 48 7.90 5.41 7.33
CA ASN A 48 8.98 4.66 8.02
C ASN A 48 10.35 4.63 7.31
N GLY A 49 10.59 5.52 6.34
CA GLY A 49 11.87 5.59 5.63
C GLY A 49 12.18 4.36 4.75
N THR A 50 11.16 3.60 4.36
CA THR A 50 11.31 2.38 3.55
C THR A 50 11.41 2.64 2.05
N GLY A 51 11.18 3.87 1.60
CA GLY A 51 11.35 4.28 0.20
C GLY A 51 12.81 4.29 -0.27
N GLY A 52 12.99 4.34 -1.59
CA GLY A 52 14.32 4.49 -2.18
C GLY A 52 15.03 5.78 -1.74
N THR A 53 16.34 5.88 -1.99
CA THR A 53 17.20 7.01 -1.58
C THR A 53 16.76 8.39 -2.11
N SER A 54 15.82 8.44 -3.05
CA SER A 54 15.24 9.64 -3.63
C SER A 54 13.99 10.18 -2.90
N VAL A 55 13.47 9.47 -1.89
CA VAL A 55 12.26 9.86 -1.18
C VAL A 55 12.63 10.73 0.03
N ARG A 56 12.01 11.91 0.16
CA ARG A 56 12.21 12.81 1.31
C ARG A 56 11.77 12.09 2.59
N GLN A 57 12.74 11.63 3.37
CA GLN A 57 12.49 10.90 4.60
C GLN A 57 11.98 11.87 5.68
N ILE A 58 10.71 11.74 6.07
CA ILE A 58 10.15 12.48 7.20
C ILE A 58 10.26 11.60 8.44
N GLN A 59 11.17 11.96 9.36
CA GLN A 59 11.20 11.36 10.68
C GLN A 59 9.90 11.78 11.40
N LEU A 60 9.05 10.81 11.72
CA LEU A 60 7.72 11.03 12.29
C LEU A 60 7.83 11.53 13.75
N SER A 61 8.18 12.80 13.96
CA SER A 61 8.11 13.45 15.28
C SER A 61 6.66 13.80 15.65
N SER A 62 5.82 14.08 14.65
CA SER A 62 4.37 14.18 14.78
C SER A 62 3.68 14.00 13.42
N VAL A 63 2.70 13.09 13.33
CA VAL A 63 1.82 12.96 12.16
C VAL A 63 0.57 13.80 12.41
N LYS A 64 0.29 14.78 11.55
CA LYS A 64 -0.82 15.73 11.77
C LYS A 64 -2.19 15.09 11.57
N LYS A 65 -2.31 14.12 10.65
CA LYS A 65 -3.58 13.49 10.27
C LYS A 65 -3.44 11.98 10.09
N PRO A 66 -3.20 11.21 11.17
CA PRO A 66 -2.96 9.77 11.06
C PRO A 66 -4.13 9.01 10.40
N ALA A 67 -5.36 9.52 10.53
CA ALA A 67 -6.56 8.98 9.88
C ALA A 67 -6.68 9.31 8.37
N ALA A 68 -5.79 10.14 7.82
CA ALA A 68 -5.75 10.42 6.38
C ALA A 68 -4.42 9.99 5.76
N THR A 69 -3.37 9.79 6.56
CA THR A 69 -2.06 9.34 6.08
C THR A 69 -2.10 7.87 5.69
N VAL A 70 -1.94 7.60 4.40
CA VAL A 70 -1.95 6.26 3.80
C VAL A 70 -0.72 5.49 4.28
N TRP A 71 -0.97 4.30 4.81
CA TRP A 71 0.05 3.33 5.20
C TRP A 71 0.15 2.19 4.19
N LEU A 72 -0.95 1.49 3.94
CA LEU A 72 -1.04 0.41 2.95
C LEU A 72 -2.14 0.71 1.93
N PHE A 73 -2.00 0.21 0.71
CA PHE A 73 -3.02 0.34 -0.33
C PHE A 73 -3.04 -0.87 -1.26
N ASP A 74 -4.19 -1.17 -1.88
CA ASP A 74 -4.26 -2.21 -2.92
C ASP A 74 -3.41 -1.82 -4.13
N SER A 75 -2.49 -2.70 -4.51
CA SER A 75 -1.55 -2.45 -5.59
C SER A 75 -1.96 -3.12 -6.90
N LYS A 76 -1.69 -2.41 -8.01
CA LYS A 76 -1.81 -2.91 -9.39
C LYS A 76 -0.68 -3.85 -9.77
N ASN A 77 0.46 -3.79 -9.08
CA ASN A 77 1.75 -4.29 -9.58
C ASN A 77 2.62 -4.95 -8.49
N LEU A 78 3.87 -5.26 -8.87
CA LEU A 78 4.88 -5.96 -8.09
C LEU A 78 5.45 -5.29 -6.82
N PRO A 79 5.42 -3.95 -6.61
CA PRO A 79 6.20 -3.39 -5.51
C PRO A 79 5.56 -3.70 -4.15
N ALA A 80 6.45 -4.05 -3.21
CA ALA A 80 6.18 -4.16 -1.78
C ALA A 80 5.95 -2.82 -1.11
N VAL A 81 6.66 -1.84 -1.65
CA VAL A 81 6.83 -0.47 -1.17
C VAL A 81 6.84 0.40 -2.41
N GLY A 82 6.03 1.45 -2.45
CA GLY A 82 5.98 2.33 -3.61
C GLY A 82 5.06 3.54 -3.44
N GLU A 83 5.09 4.39 -4.46
CA GLU A 83 4.29 5.61 -4.56
C GLU A 83 2.84 5.37 -5.02
N GLN A 84 2.03 6.42 -4.93
CA GLN A 84 0.60 6.47 -5.29
C GLN A 84 0.23 5.92 -6.66
N ASN A 85 1.14 5.96 -7.64
CA ASN A 85 0.87 5.48 -8.99
C ASN A 85 0.72 3.96 -9.08
N PHE A 86 1.09 3.23 -8.02
CA PHE A 86 0.91 1.79 -7.94
C PHE A 86 -0.47 1.36 -7.45
N VAL A 87 -1.35 2.28 -7.04
CA VAL A 87 -2.69 1.93 -6.56
C VAL A 87 -3.52 1.27 -7.67
N HIS A 88 -4.22 0.20 -7.32
CA HIS A 88 -5.13 -0.48 -8.23
C HIS A 88 -6.39 0.37 -8.50
N THR A 89 -6.88 0.41 -9.74
CA THR A 89 -8.03 1.25 -10.14
C THR A 89 -9.33 0.46 -10.37
N ASN A 90 -9.25 -0.86 -10.46
CA ASN A 90 -10.39 -1.72 -10.79
C ASN A 90 -10.63 -2.90 -9.82
N LEU A 91 -10.15 -2.83 -8.57
CA LEU A 91 -10.54 -3.81 -7.55
C LEU A 91 -11.80 -3.35 -6.83
N HIS A 92 -12.38 -4.19 -5.95
CA HIS A 92 -13.41 -3.76 -4.99
C HIS A 92 -14.53 -2.87 -5.56
N SER A 93 -15.13 -3.29 -6.70
CA SER A 93 -16.16 -2.55 -7.43
C SER A 93 -15.68 -1.18 -7.94
N GLU A 94 -14.62 -1.18 -8.76
CA GLU A 94 -14.00 0.02 -9.36
C GLU A 94 -13.30 0.95 -8.36
N GLY A 95 -12.45 0.40 -7.50
CA GLY A 95 -11.71 1.11 -6.48
C GLY A 95 -10.56 0.32 -5.86
N ALA A 96 -10.21 0.71 -4.65
CA ALA A 96 -9.16 0.14 -3.82
C ALA A 96 -9.45 0.36 -2.33
N GLN A 97 -8.92 -0.51 -1.50
CA GLN A 97 -8.81 -0.38 -0.06
C GLN A 97 -7.51 0.34 0.29
N PHE A 98 -7.61 1.19 1.30
CA PHE A 98 -6.49 1.91 1.89
C PHE A 98 -6.50 1.66 3.39
N THR A 99 -5.34 1.46 3.99
CA THR A 99 -5.15 1.40 5.45
C THR A 99 -4.33 2.61 5.87
N PHE A 100 -4.72 3.24 6.97
CA PHE A 100 -4.16 4.49 7.45
C PHE A 100 -3.26 4.28 8.66
N LEU A 101 -2.50 5.31 9.04
CA LEU A 101 -1.55 5.21 10.16
C LEU A 101 -2.19 5.01 11.53
N ASP A 102 -3.46 5.38 11.70
CA ASP A 102 -4.26 5.06 12.90
C ASP A 102 -4.81 3.62 12.89
N GLY A 103 -4.54 2.84 11.84
CA GLY A 103 -4.87 1.42 11.72
C GLY A 103 -6.24 1.12 11.13
N HIS A 104 -7.08 2.12 10.84
CA HIS A 104 -8.34 1.84 10.15
C HIS A 104 -8.12 1.61 8.65
N SER A 105 -9.09 0.97 8.01
CA SER A 105 -9.13 0.81 6.55
C SER A 105 -10.40 1.41 5.98
N SER A 106 -10.31 1.99 4.79
CA SER A 106 -11.45 2.52 4.05
C SER A 106 -11.32 2.27 2.56
N ARG A 107 -12.46 2.12 1.90
CA ARG A 107 -12.56 1.90 0.45
C ARG A 107 -12.85 3.22 -0.25
N PHE A 108 -12.13 3.49 -1.33
CA PHE A 108 -12.38 4.64 -2.21
C PHE A 108 -12.74 4.17 -3.61
N LYS A 109 -13.53 4.97 -4.35
CA LYS A 109 -13.73 4.74 -5.78
C LYS A 109 -12.49 5.22 -6.54
N SER A 110 -12.18 4.58 -7.66
CA SER A 110 -10.99 4.92 -8.45
C SER A 110 -10.94 6.39 -8.87
N ARG A 111 -12.11 6.99 -9.15
CA ARG A 111 -12.22 8.42 -9.48
C ARG A 111 -11.81 9.37 -8.34
N ASP A 112 -11.76 8.89 -7.10
CA ASP A 112 -11.38 9.69 -5.93
C ASP A 112 -9.85 9.83 -5.78
N TYR A 113 -9.09 8.95 -6.43
CA TYR A 113 -7.62 8.88 -6.28
C TYR A 113 -6.86 8.65 -7.60
N TRP A 114 -7.56 8.57 -8.73
CA TRP A 114 -6.95 8.32 -10.04
C TRP A 114 -7.52 9.24 -11.11
N ASP A 115 -6.63 9.89 -11.86
CA ASP A 115 -6.97 10.60 -13.08
C ASP A 115 -6.78 9.66 -14.27
N PHE A 116 -7.89 9.20 -14.84
CA PHE A 116 -7.88 8.33 -16.02
C PHE A 116 -7.43 9.04 -17.30
N LYS A 117 -7.53 10.37 -17.37
CA LYS A 117 -7.11 11.14 -18.55
C LYS A 117 -5.58 11.26 -18.62
N SER A 118 -4.94 11.58 -17.49
CA SER A 118 -3.48 11.67 -17.41
C SER A 118 -2.81 10.36 -16.97
N ASN A 119 -3.61 9.32 -16.68
CA ASN A 119 -3.17 7.99 -16.27
C ASN A 119 -2.20 8.00 -15.07
N ARG A 120 -2.57 8.75 -14.03
CA ARG A 120 -1.77 8.88 -12.80
C ARG A 120 -2.66 9.05 -11.57
N ALA A 121 -2.07 8.85 -10.40
CA ALA A 121 -2.77 9.08 -9.14
C ALA A 121 -3.01 10.57 -8.86
N LEU A 122 -4.13 10.86 -8.21
CA LEU A 122 -4.45 12.16 -7.64
C LEU A 122 -3.83 12.28 -6.24
N THR A 123 -3.18 13.40 -5.96
CA THR A 123 -2.49 13.65 -4.68
C THR A 123 -3.15 14.75 -3.84
N ASN A 124 -4.27 15.29 -4.31
CA ASN A 124 -4.98 16.41 -3.67
C ASN A 124 -6.27 15.99 -2.95
N ASN A 125 -6.51 14.69 -2.75
CA ASN A 125 -7.65 14.21 -1.97
C ASN A 125 -7.37 14.41 -0.47
N PRO A 126 -8.18 15.18 0.28
CA PRO A 126 -7.91 15.49 1.68
C PRO A 126 -7.98 14.27 2.61
N ASN A 127 -8.61 13.18 2.16
CA ASN A 127 -8.74 11.92 2.90
C ASN A 127 -7.66 10.89 2.53
N LEU A 128 -6.75 11.20 1.59
CA LEU A 128 -5.67 10.34 1.15
C LEU A 128 -4.36 11.13 1.08
N GLN A 129 -3.71 11.25 2.23
CA GLN A 129 -2.40 11.90 2.36
C GLN A 129 -1.29 10.87 2.17
N TRP A 130 -0.42 11.12 1.20
CA TRP A 130 0.74 10.27 0.90
C TRP A 130 1.97 10.63 1.72
N ASP A 131 2.10 11.90 2.08
CA ASP A 131 3.19 12.39 2.92
C ASP A 131 2.69 12.55 4.37
N PRO A 132 3.36 11.95 5.38
CA PRO A 132 3.00 12.06 6.78
C PRO A 132 3.15 13.45 7.42
#